data_AF-A0A6V6Z709-F1
#
_entry.id   AF-A0A6V6Z709-F1
#
_cell.length_a   1.000
_cell.length_b   1.000
_cell.length_c   1.000
_cell.angle_alpha   90.00
_cell.angle_beta   90.00
_cell.angle_gamma   90.00
#
_symmetry.space_group_name_H-M   'P 1'
#
loop_
_entity.id
_entity.type
_entity.pdbx_description
1 polymer ?
#
loop_
_entity_poly.entity_id
_entity_poly.type
_entity_poly.pdbx_seq_one_letter_code
_entity_poly.pdbx_strand_id
1 'polypeptide(L)'
;MNKQDFTLLNGYPLNQTSLDRMQTAYSIFNALGNIVGEKTIISGCELTGSNVSNGVVYVNGEVFEFRGGVVQTKVIIKEDATNLVYKNNNSYPVVKTRYVTFGSGVDSIDWADFKRGFATKDILAGLLGKADQTSFDALADAFALVYTKMLTIETGAQKNLQEFYQTGTLTTTNRQTGINEYDFSKNYADILPPDGFVMANLKAFMPSIAKIAFAGDVNVDDTMWCHYELRTDRIRVTCNNSESRETSKINYIAIWKK
;
A
#
# COMPACT_ATOMS: atom_id res chain seq x y z
N MET A 1 -40.13 28.70 -18.74
CA MET A 1 -40.57 28.09 -20.02
C MET A 1 -41.53 29.05 -20.69
N ASN A 2 -41.39 29.28 -22.00
CA ASN A 2 -42.26 30.20 -22.72
C ASN A 2 -43.68 29.61 -22.81
N LYS A 3 -44.71 30.42 -22.56
CA LYS A 3 -46.11 30.02 -22.65
C LYS A 3 -46.81 30.85 -23.74
N GLN A 4 -47.56 30.18 -24.61
CA GLN A 4 -48.47 30.83 -25.55
C GLN A 4 -49.90 30.52 -25.14
N ASP A 5 -50.75 31.54 -25.10
CA ASP A 5 -52.17 31.39 -24.81
C ASP A 5 -52.96 31.37 -26.12
N PHE A 6 -53.58 30.21 -26.41
CA PHE A 6 -54.39 29.99 -27.60
C PHE A 6 -55.90 30.17 -27.34
N THR A 7 -56.29 30.54 -26.13
CA THR A 7 -57.70 30.51 -25.69
C THR A 7 -58.40 31.87 -25.74
N LEU A 8 -57.66 32.93 -26.06
CA LEU A 8 -58.19 34.30 -26.10
C LEU A 8 -59.28 34.46 -27.17
N LEU A 9 -60.35 35.17 -26.80
CA LEU A 9 -61.41 35.55 -27.74
C LEU A 9 -60.79 36.40 -28.87
N ASN A 10 -61.29 36.20 -30.11
CA ASN A 10 -60.81 36.78 -31.38
C ASN A 10 -59.72 35.98 -32.12
N GLY A 11 -59.34 34.80 -31.63
CA GLY A 11 -58.49 33.86 -32.36
C GLY A 11 -57.00 34.18 -32.26
N TYR A 12 -56.17 33.13 -32.39
CA TYR A 12 -54.72 33.25 -32.30
C TYR A 12 -54.10 33.54 -33.69
N PRO A 13 -53.26 34.58 -33.83
CA PRO A 13 -52.59 34.85 -35.10
C PRO A 13 -51.48 33.83 -35.37
N LEU A 14 -51.79 32.82 -36.20
CA LEU A 14 -50.83 31.81 -36.63
C LEU A 14 -49.98 32.34 -37.79
N ASN A 15 -48.80 32.85 -37.46
CA ASN A 15 -47.81 33.35 -38.42
C ASN A 15 -46.44 32.71 -38.17
N GLN A 16 -45.46 33.03 -39.02
CA GLN A 16 -44.09 32.50 -38.92
C GLN A 16 -43.46 32.80 -37.56
N THR A 17 -43.67 34.00 -37.01
CA THR A 17 -43.12 34.39 -35.69
C THR A 17 -43.73 33.58 -34.54
N SER A 18 -45.03 33.29 -34.59
CA SER A 18 -45.71 32.46 -33.58
C SER A 18 -45.16 31.03 -33.58
N LEU A 19 -44.92 30.45 -34.77
CA LEU A 19 -44.35 29.13 -34.93
C LEU A 19 -42.85 29.08 -34.57
N ASP A 20 -42.07 30.11 -34.92
CA ASP A 20 -40.67 30.25 -34.53
C ASP A 20 -40.49 30.31 -33.00
N ARG A 21 -41.39 31.02 -32.32
CA ARG A 21 -41.45 31.02 -30.84
C ARG A 21 -41.75 29.63 -30.27
N MET A 22 -42.60 28.84 -30.92
CA MET A 22 -42.85 27.46 -30.51
C MET A 22 -41.61 26.58 -30.75
N GLN A 23 -40.92 26.76 -31.88
CA GLN A 23 -39.68 26.04 -32.17
C GLN A 23 -38.56 26.34 -31.17
N THR A 24 -38.38 27.62 -30.86
CA THR A 24 -37.43 28.08 -29.86
C THR A 24 -37.80 27.59 -28.45
N ALA A 25 -39.08 27.41 -28.13
CA ALA A 25 -39.51 26.99 -26.80
C ALA A 25 -39.03 25.57 -26.43
N TYR A 26 -39.00 24.63 -27.39
CA TYR A 26 -38.53 23.27 -27.12
C TYR A 26 -37.01 23.10 -27.24
N SER A 27 -36.27 24.09 -27.77
CA SER A 27 -34.80 23.99 -27.88
C SER A 27 -34.12 23.87 -26.50
N ILE A 28 -34.78 24.35 -25.43
CA ILE A 28 -34.31 24.20 -24.05
C ILE A 28 -34.11 22.73 -23.64
N PHE A 29 -34.82 21.78 -24.26
CA PHE A 29 -34.65 20.36 -23.94
C PHE A 29 -33.28 19.82 -24.37
N ASN A 30 -32.59 20.47 -25.31
CA ASN A 30 -31.20 20.13 -25.61
C ASN A 30 -30.29 20.32 -24.40
N ALA A 31 -30.60 21.29 -23.50
CA ALA A 31 -29.82 21.50 -22.30
C ALA A 31 -29.85 20.30 -21.35
N LEU A 32 -30.88 19.44 -21.41
CA LEU A 32 -30.97 18.21 -20.61
C LEU A 32 -29.89 17.19 -21.01
N GLY A 33 -29.35 17.26 -22.23
CA GLY A 33 -28.24 16.41 -22.65
C GLY A 33 -26.97 16.62 -21.81
N ASN A 34 -26.79 17.82 -21.23
CA ASN A 34 -25.67 18.11 -20.32
C ASN A 34 -25.69 17.24 -19.06
N ILE A 35 -26.84 16.67 -18.68
CA ILE A 35 -26.93 15.75 -17.53
C ILE A 35 -26.09 14.49 -17.79
N VAL A 36 -26.08 14.02 -19.04
CA VAL A 36 -25.32 12.82 -19.43
C VAL A 36 -23.90 13.16 -19.86
N GLY A 37 -23.69 14.37 -20.39
CA GLY A 37 -22.39 14.92 -20.74
C GLY A 37 -22.11 14.92 -22.25
N GLU A 38 -21.18 15.77 -22.67
CA GLU A 38 -20.78 15.98 -24.07
C GLU A 38 -20.25 14.70 -24.72
N LYS A 39 -20.54 14.50 -26.03
CA LYS A 39 -20.23 13.29 -26.80
C LYS A 39 -20.72 12.01 -26.13
N THR A 40 -22.04 11.91 -25.97
CA THR A 40 -22.66 10.77 -25.28
C THR A 40 -23.75 10.11 -26.12
N ILE A 41 -23.83 8.78 -26.08
CA ILE A 41 -24.95 8.00 -26.59
C ILE A 41 -26.04 7.97 -25.53
N ILE A 42 -27.19 8.58 -25.82
CA ILE A 42 -28.35 8.61 -24.92
C ILE A 42 -29.13 7.30 -25.04
N SER A 43 -29.32 6.79 -26.27
CA SER A 43 -30.06 5.56 -26.52
C SER A 43 -29.68 4.93 -27.87
N GLY A 44 -29.93 3.63 -28.01
CA GLY A 44 -29.63 2.88 -29.24
C GLY A 44 -28.13 2.79 -29.51
N CYS A 45 -27.74 2.93 -30.78
CA CYS A 45 -26.34 2.79 -31.23
C CYS A 45 -25.73 1.45 -30.77
N GLU A 46 -26.48 0.36 -30.92
CA GLU A 46 -26.06 -0.98 -30.53
C GLU A 46 -25.22 -1.63 -31.63
N LEU A 47 -24.07 -2.18 -31.26
CA LEU A 47 -23.17 -2.88 -32.20
C LEU A 47 -23.67 -4.30 -32.43
N THR A 48 -23.96 -4.65 -33.69
CA THR A 48 -24.27 -6.00 -34.14
C THR A 48 -23.35 -6.37 -35.31
N GLY A 49 -22.38 -7.24 -35.06
CA GLY A 49 -21.33 -7.55 -36.03
C GLY A 49 -20.49 -6.31 -36.33
N SER A 50 -20.52 -5.84 -37.58
CA SER A 50 -19.83 -4.62 -38.04
C SER A 50 -20.77 -3.42 -38.23
N ASN A 51 -22.03 -3.52 -37.80
CA ASN A 51 -23.02 -2.44 -37.93
C ASN A 51 -23.43 -1.90 -36.56
N VAL A 52 -23.60 -0.59 -36.46
CA VAL A 52 -24.24 0.05 -35.32
C VAL A 52 -25.66 0.45 -35.71
N SER A 53 -26.64 0.17 -34.85
CA SER A 53 -28.03 0.54 -35.08
C SER A 53 -28.27 2.05 -34.97
N ASN A 54 -29.45 2.52 -35.38
CA ASN A 54 -29.85 3.90 -35.14
C ASN A 54 -29.99 4.18 -33.63
N GLY A 55 -29.91 5.44 -33.26
CA GLY A 55 -30.01 5.85 -31.86
C GLY A 55 -30.13 7.35 -31.68
N VAL A 56 -29.76 7.82 -30.50
CA VAL A 56 -29.76 9.23 -30.14
C VAL A 56 -28.45 9.57 -29.44
N VAL A 57 -27.81 10.64 -29.88
CA VAL A 57 -26.53 11.11 -29.33
C VAL A 57 -26.62 12.58 -28.92
N TYR A 58 -25.78 12.97 -27.98
CA TYR A 58 -25.61 14.36 -27.54
C TYR A 58 -24.21 14.83 -27.87
N VAL A 59 -24.11 15.91 -28.66
CA VAL A 59 -22.84 16.48 -29.10
C VAL A 59 -23.02 17.95 -29.49
N ASN A 60 -22.00 18.77 -29.25
CA ASN A 60 -22.00 20.22 -29.49
C ASN A 60 -23.19 20.94 -28.86
N GLY A 61 -23.63 20.49 -27.67
CA GLY A 61 -24.74 21.10 -26.96
C GLY A 61 -26.14 20.73 -27.46
N GLU A 62 -26.27 19.88 -28.48
CA GLU A 62 -27.54 19.50 -29.12
C GLU A 62 -27.77 17.98 -29.12
N VAL A 63 -29.04 17.58 -29.05
CA VAL A 63 -29.45 16.17 -29.17
C VAL A 63 -29.75 15.87 -30.64
N PHE A 64 -29.07 14.85 -31.19
CA PHE A 64 -29.23 14.43 -32.57
C PHE A 64 -29.74 12.99 -32.66
N GLU A 65 -30.56 12.72 -33.67
CA GLU A 65 -30.74 11.37 -34.20
C GLU A 65 -29.39 10.85 -34.72
N PHE A 66 -29.03 9.64 -34.32
CA PHE A 66 -27.91 8.92 -34.89
C PHE A 66 -28.42 7.93 -35.94
N ARG A 67 -27.96 8.08 -37.18
CA ARG A 67 -28.21 7.14 -38.27
C ARG A 67 -27.00 6.22 -38.40
N GLY A 68 -27.21 4.97 -37.97
CA GLY A 68 -26.19 3.94 -37.94
C GLY A 68 -25.88 3.34 -39.31
N GLY A 69 -25.11 2.27 -39.29
CA GLY A 69 -24.55 1.63 -40.48
C GLY A 69 -23.23 0.94 -40.16
N VAL A 70 -22.42 0.69 -41.18
CA VAL A 70 -21.09 0.07 -41.02
C VAL A 70 -20.21 0.99 -40.16
N VAL A 71 -19.60 0.42 -39.12
CA VAL A 71 -18.75 1.15 -38.18
C VAL A 71 -17.60 1.84 -38.91
N GLN A 72 -17.43 3.13 -38.61
CA GLN A 72 -16.26 3.91 -38.99
C GLN A 72 -15.62 4.52 -37.75
N THR A 73 -14.41 5.05 -37.89
CA THR A 73 -13.68 5.69 -36.79
C THR A 73 -14.24 7.06 -36.43
N LYS A 74 -14.98 7.69 -37.35
CA LYS A 74 -15.49 9.06 -37.21
C LYS A 74 -16.96 9.18 -37.57
N VAL A 75 -17.58 10.21 -36.99
CA VAL A 75 -18.94 10.65 -37.29
C VAL A 75 -18.95 12.11 -37.69
N ILE A 76 -19.96 12.50 -38.46
CA ILE A 76 -20.20 13.87 -38.90
C ILE A 76 -21.65 14.25 -38.62
N ILE A 77 -21.91 15.54 -38.42
CA ILE A 77 -23.27 16.09 -38.40
C ILE A 77 -23.63 16.46 -39.83
N LYS A 78 -24.72 15.88 -40.35
CA LYS A 78 -25.24 16.15 -41.69
C LYS A 78 -26.58 16.86 -41.60
N GLU A 79 -26.82 17.81 -42.51
CA GLU A 79 -28.11 18.49 -42.69
C GLU A 79 -28.69 18.10 -44.06
N ASP A 80 -29.83 17.42 -44.06
CA ASP A 80 -30.62 17.21 -45.28
C ASP A 80 -31.75 18.25 -45.32
N ALA A 81 -31.95 18.87 -46.49
CA ALA A 81 -33.01 19.85 -46.71
C ALA A 81 -34.07 19.29 -47.66
N THR A 82 -35.35 19.41 -47.28
CA THR A 82 -36.49 19.11 -48.14
C THR A 82 -37.08 20.40 -48.66
N ASN A 83 -37.18 20.52 -49.99
CA ASN A 83 -37.72 21.70 -50.64
C ASN A 83 -39.24 21.64 -50.73
N LEU A 84 -39.92 22.73 -50.36
CA LEU A 84 -41.36 22.88 -50.53
C LEU A 84 -41.67 23.95 -51.56
N VAL A 85 -42.68 23.71 -52.39
CA VAL A 85 -43.15 24.67 -53.39
C VAL A 85 -44.14 25.63 -52.74
N TYR A 86 -43.90 26.92 -52.92
CA TYR A 86 -44.75 27.99 -52.41
C TYR A 86 -45.82 28.37 -53.43
N LYS A 87 -46.82 29.15 -53.00
CA LYS A 87 -47.95 29.58 -53.86
C LYS A 87 -47.54 30.37 -55.11
N ASN A 88 -46.29 30.84 -55.18
CA ASN A 88 -45.70 31.52 -56.33
C ASN A 88 -44.89 30.57 -57.25
N ASN A 89 -45.06 29.25 -57.11
CA ASN A 89 -44.33 28.19 -57.82
C ASN A 89 -42.81 28.13 -57.56
N ASN A 90 -42.26 28.93 -56.65
CA ASN A 90 -40.85 28.83 -56.26
C ASN A 90 -40.66 27.75 -55.19
N SER A 91 -39.52 27.06 -55.24
CA SER A 91 -39.17 26.00 -54.30
C SER A 91 -38.10 26.48 -53.33
N TYR A 92 -38.30 26.26 -52.03
CA TYR A 92 -37.38 26.68 -50.98
C TYR A 92 -37.07 25.53 -50.01
N PRO A 93 -35.84 25.42 -49.46
CA PRO A 93 -35.47 24.42 -48.47
C PRO A 93 -36.13 24.74 -47.12
N VAL A 94 -37.29 24.16 -46.85
CA VAL A 94 -38.09 24.50 -45.65
C VAL A 94 -37.82 23.54 -44.48
N VAL A 95 -37.78 22.23 -44.75
CA VAL A 95 -37.58 21.24 -43.68
C VAL A 95 -36.12 20.85 -43.66
N LYS A 96 -35.42 21.24 -42.59
CA LYS A 96 -34.01 20.89 -42.36
C LYS A 96 -33.95 19.81 -41.29
N THR A 97 -33.40 18.65 -41.65
CA THR A 97 -33.21 17.54 -40.72
C THR A 97 -31.72 17.35 -40.48
N ARG A 98 -31.28 17.59 -39.25
CA ARG A 98 -29.90 17.39 -38.82
C ARG A 98 -29.77 16.08 -38.05
N TYR A 99 -28.76 15.29 -38.38
CA TYR A 99 -28.48 14.00 -37.75
C TYR A 99 -26.99 13.71 -37.76
N VAL A 100 -26.56 12.83 -36.86
CA VAL A 100 -25.20 12.31 -36.82
C VAL A 100 -25.16 10.97 -37.56
N THR A 101 -24.13 10.75 -38.36
CA THR A 101 -23.90 9.47 -39.02
C THR A 101 -22.41 9.22 -39.19
N PHE A 102 -22.03 7.97 -39.50
CA PHE A 102 -20.64 7.65 -39.82
C PHE A 102 -20.20 8.36 -41.09
N GLY A 103 -19.02 8.97 -41.04
CA GLY A 103 -18.44 9.68 -42.17
C GLY A 103 -17.16 10.40 -41.81
N SER A 104 -16.45 10.83 -42.85
CA SER A 104 -15.21 11.60 -42.75
C SER A 104 -15.40 12.97 -43.39
N GLY A 105 -14.77 14.00 -42.83
CA GLY A 105 -14.85 15.36 -43.36
C GLY A 105 -14.20 16.38 -42.43
N VAL A 106 -14.37 17.66 -42.76
CA VAL A 106 -14.04 18.76 -41.85
C VAL A 106 -14.99 18.68 -40.65
N ASP A 107 -14.48 18.95 -39.45
CA ASP A 107 -15.22 18.85 -38.18
C ASP A 107 -15.76 17.45 -37.83
N SER A 108 -15.21 16.41 -38.45
CA SER A 108 -15.49 15.02 -38.06
C SER A 108 -15.06 14.76 -36.62
N ILE A 109 -15.89 14.04 -35.87
CA ILE A 109 -15.70 13.73 -34.46
C ILE A 109 -15.34 12.26 -34.34
N ASP A 110 -14.36 11.92 -33.52
CA ASP A 110 -13.97 10.53 -33.32
C ASP A 110 -15.09 9.76 -32.61
N TRP A 111 -15.54 8.65 -33.21
CA TRP A 111 -16.59 7.81 -32.63
C TRP A 111 -16.16 7.23 -31.27
N ALA A 112 -14.85 7.03 -31.08
CA ALA A 112 -14.29 6.54 -29.83
C ALA A 112 -14.49 7.51 -28.65
N ASP A 113 -14.70 8.81 -28.92
CA ASP A 113 -15.02 9.80 -27.89
C ASP A 113 -16.43 9.60 -27.34
N PHE A 114 -17.35 9.02 -28.14
CA PHE A 114 -18.71 8.78 -27.70
C PHE A 114 -18.75 7.70 -26.63
N LYS A 115 -19.22 8.07 -25.44
CA LYS A 115 -19.46 7.13 -24.34
C LYS A 115 -20.94 6.87 -24.18
N ARG A 116 -21.29 5.67 -23.71
CA ARG A 116 -22.69 5.33 -23.43
C ARG A 116 -23.13 5.98 -22.14
N GLY A 117 -24.25 6.69 -22.21
CA GLY A 117 -24.89 7.27 -21.04
C GLY A 117 -25.24 6.18 -20.03
N PHE A 118 -24.98 6.46 -18.77
CA PHE A 118 -25.30 5.56 -17.68
C PHE A 118 -26.62 5.98 -17.03
N ALA A 119 -27.57 5.06 -16.91
CA ALA A 119 -28.87 5.37 -16.33
C ALA A 119 -28.71 5.71 -14.83
N THR A 120 -29.21 6.88 -14.42
CA THR A 120 -29.02 7.39 -13.04
C THR A 120 -29.52 6.41 -11.97
N LYS A 121 -30.57 5.64 -12.28
CA LYS A 121 -31.13 4.61 -11.39
C LYS A 121 -30.16 3.47 -11.06
N ASP A 122 -29.17 3.22 -11.93
CA ASP A 122 -28.25 2.09 -11.79
C ASP A 122 -26.96 2.50 -11.05
N ILE A 123 -26.81 3.78 -10.64
CA ILE A 123 -25.52 4.32 -10.15
C ILE A 123 -25.12 3.61 -8.86
N LEU A 124 -26.10 3.36 -8.00
CA LEU A 124 -25.89 2.66 -6.74
C LEU A 124 -25.35 1.24 -6.97
N ALA A 125 -25.95 0.50 -7.89
CA ALA A 125 -25.49 -0.86 -8.23
C ALA A 125 -24.07 -0.84 -8.83
N GLY A 126 -23.76 0.14 -9.68
CA GLY A 126 -22.42 0.32 -10.26
C GLY A 126 -21.36 0.73 -9.23
N LEU A 127 -21.76 1.35 -8.12
CA LEU A 127 -20.85 1.78 -7.05
C LEU A 127 -20.58 0.68 -6.02
N LEU A 128 -21.57 -0.16 -5.71
CA LEU A 128 -21.43 -1.27 -4.75
C LEU A 128 -20.33 -2.30 -5.12
N GLY A 129 -19.98 -2.40 -6.40
CA GLY A 129 -18.92 -3.29 -6.87
C GLY A 129 -17.50 -2.69 -6.85
N LYS A 130 -17.34 -1.43 -6.47
CA LYS A 130 -16.04 -0.75 -6.43
C LYS A 130 -15.53 -0.68 -5.00
N ALA A 131 -14.22 -0.84 -4.83
CA ALA A 131 -13.58 -0.62 -3.54
C ALA A 131 -13.76 0.85 -3.13
N ASP A 132 -14.20 1.06 -1.91
CA ASP A 132 -14.29 2.39 -1.32
C ASP A 132 -12.87 2.91 -1.01
N GLN A 133 -12.64 4.20 -1.29
CA GLN A 133 -11.32 4.82 -1.13
C GLN A 133 -10.83 4.71 0.32
N THR A 134 -11.73 4.85 1.29
CA THR A 134 -11.38 4.74 2.72
C THR A 134 -10.88 3.35 3.09
N SER A 135 -11.45 2.30 2.49
CA SER A 135 -10.98 0.92 2.71
C SER A 135 -9.60 0.67 2.10
N PHE A 136 -9.31 1.29 0.94
CA PHE A 136 -8.00 1.20 0.31
C PHE A 136 -6.92 1.94 1.11
N ASP A 137 -7.23 3.17 1.57
CA ASP A 137 -6.30 3.97 2.37
C ASP A 137 -5.97 3.27 3.69
N ALA A 138 -6.97 2.68 4.36
CA ALA A 138 -6.75 1.91 5.59
C ALA A 138 -5.81 0.69 5.37
N LEU A 139 -5.92 0.03 4.22
CA LEU A 139 -5.03 -1.08 3.86
C LEU A 139 -3.61 -0.58 3.56
N ALA A 140 -3.49 0.55 2.86
CA ALA A 140 -2.19 1.17 2.57
C ALA A 140 -1.47 1.60 3.86
N ASP A 141 -2.20 2.19 4.80
CA ASP A 141 -1.68 2.58 6.12
C ASP A 141 -1.23 1.36 6.93
N ALA A 142 -2.04 0.29 6.93
CA ALA A 142 -1.67 -0.97 7.57
C ALA A 142 -0.39 -1.58 6.96
N PHE A 143 -0.26 -1.53 5.64
CA PHE A 143 0.94 -2.01 4.95
C PHE A 143 2.17 -1.15 5.27
N ALA A 144 2.04 0.17 5.29
CA ALA A 144 3.13 1.08 5.67
C ALA A 144 3.62 0.80 7.11
N LEU A 145 2.70 0.51 8.03
CA LEU A 145 3.04 0.12 9.40
C LEU A 145 3.79 -1.22 9.44
N VAL A 146 3.31 -2.23 8.70
CA VAL A 146 3.98 -3.54 8.60
C VAL A 146 5.39 -3.38 8.03
N TYR A 147 5.54 -2.63 6.94
CA TYR A 147 6.83 -2.36 6.32
C TYR A 147 7.82 -1.70 7.30
N THR A 148 7.37 -0.69 8.02
CA THR A 148 8.17 -0.02 9.06
C THR A 148 8.61 -0.99 10.15
N LYS A 149 7.68 -1.85 10.61
CA LYS A 149 8.02 -2.90 11.59
C LYS A 149 9.04 -3.88 11.03
N MET A 150 8.89 -4.34 9.79
CA MET A 150 9.83 -5.27 9.16
C MET A 150 11.24 -4.69 9.04
N LEU A 151 11.40 -3.41 8.70
CA LEU A 151 12.72 -2.76 8.67
C LEU A 151 13.44 -2.78 10.03
N THR A 152 12.68 -2.69 11.13
CA THR A 152 13.26 -2.72 12.48
C THR A 152 13.59 -4.12 12.99
N ILE A 153 13.12 -5.18 12.30
CA ILE A 153 13.44 -6.56 12.67
C ILE A 153 14.93 -6.84 12.44
N GLU A 154 15.56 -6.34 11.38
CA GLU A 154 17.00 -6.54 11.16
C GLU A 154 17.84 -5.88 12.27
N THR A 155 17.42 -4.70 12.74
CA THR A 155 18.11 -3.96 13.81
C THR A 155 17.86 -4.59 15.21
N GLY A 156 16.70 -5.20 15.44
CA GLY A 156 16.35 -5.86 16.70
C GLY A 156 16.80 -7.32 16.81
N ALA A 157 16.80 -8.07 15.70
CA ALA A 157 17.23 -9.46 15.64
C ALA A 157 18.75 -9.57 15.89
N GLN A 158 19.52 -8.59 15.44
CA GLN A 158 20.93 -8.46 15.79
C GLN A 158 21.18 -8.10 17.26
N LYS A 159 20.16 -7.85 18.09
CA LYS A 159 20.32 -7.59 19.53
C LYS A 159 20.02 -8.79 20.42
N ASN A 160 19.44 -9.85 19.86
CA ASN A 160 19.50 -11.20 20.44
C ASN A 160 20.86 -11.83 20.08
N LEU A 161 21.94 -11.08 20.30
CA LEU A 161 23.31 -11.55 20.11
C LEU A 161 23.50 -12.80 20.96
N GLN A 162 23.77 -13.88 20.24
CA GLN A 162 24.15 -15.20 20.71
C GLN A 162 25.03 -15.09 21.96
N GLU A 163 24.59 -15.73 23.05
CA GLU A 163 25.39 -15.82 24.27
C GLU A 163 26.72 -16.49 23.92
N PHE A 164 27.83 -15.86 24.29
CA PHE A 164 29.15 -16.44 24.10
C PHE A 164 29.52 -17.21 25.37
N TYR A 165 29.64 -18.53 25.23
CA TYR A 165 30.03 -19.43 26.30
C TYR A 165 31.54 -19.67 26.22
N GLN A 166 32.29 -19.07 27.14
CA GLN A 166 33.71 -19.33 27.31
C GLN A 166 33.90 -20.42 28.36
N THR A 167 34.51 -21.53 27.99
CA THR A 167 34.86 -22.61 28.92
C THR A 167 36.34 -22.91 28.82
N GLY A 168 36.91 -23.46 29.89
CA GLY A 168 38.29 -23.90 29.86
C GLY A 168 38.78 -24.45 31.18
N THR A 169 40.01 -24.95 31.13
CA THR A 169 40.75 -25.43 32.30
C THR A 169 42.02 -24.60 32.44
N LEU A 170 42.27 -24.03 33.62
CA LEU A 170 43.47 -23.25 33.91
C LEU A 170 44.24 -23.87 35.08
N THR A 171 45.56 -23.72 35.05
CA THR A 171 46.43 -24.08 36.19
C THR A 171 46.65 -22.84 37.04
N THR A 172 46.51 -22.96 38.35
CA THR A 172 46.74 -21.84 39.26
C THR A 172 48.23 -21.48 39.34
N THR A 173 48.50 -20.24 39.68
CA THR A 173 49.83 -19.67 39.84
C THR A 173 50.05 -19.19 41.28
N ASN A 174 51.32 -18.93 41.62
CA ASN A 174 51.71 -18.49 42.97
C ASN A 174 51.31 -19.52 44.06
N ARG A 175 51.82 -20.75 43.93
CA ARG A 175 51.49 -21.85 44.86
C ARG A 175 51.92 -21.50 46.28
N GLN A 176 50.99 -21.64 47.22
CA GLN A 176 51.24 -21.49 48.65
C GLN A 176 50.62 -22.64 49.44
N THR A 177 51.29 -23.06 50.50
CA THR A 177 50.80 -24.03 51.49
C THR A 177 50.24 -23.29 52.72
N GLY A 178 49.30 -23.89 53.43
CA GLY A 178 48.60 -23.30 54.58
C GLY A 178 47.22 -22.74 54.21
N ILE A 179 46.47 -22.33 55.23
CA ILE A 179 45.10 -21.82 55.09
C ILE A 179 45.14 -20.36 54.62
N ASN A 180 44.84 -20.13 53.34
CA ASN A 180 44.73 -18.80 52.73
C ASN A 180 43.44 -18.66 51.91
N GLU A 181 42.35 -19.20 52.46
CA GLU A 181 41.00 -19.06 51.92
C GLU A 181 40.66 -17.56 51.75
N TYR A 182 40.11 -17.19 50.59
CA TYR A 182 39.83 -15.81 50.17
C TYR A 182 41.04 -14.89 49.93
N ASP A 183 42.29 -15.37 50.01
CA ASP A 183 43.45 -14.59 49.54
C ASP A 183 43.63 -14.74 48.02
N PHE A 184 43.06 -13.81 47.26
CA PHE A 184 43.16 -13.75 45.79
C PHE A 184 44.53 -13.32 45.27
N SER A 185 45.55 -13.19 46.13
CA SER A 185 46.95 -13.06 45.71
C SER A 185 47.67 -14.40 45.60
N LYS A 186 47.07 -15.50 46.10
CA LYS A 186 47.68 -16.84 46.21
C LYS A 186 46.88 -17.88 45.44
N ASN A 187 47.59 -18.86 44.86
CA ASN A 187 46.98 -19.99 44.14
C ASN A 187 45.83 -19.57 43.20
N TYR A 188 46.09 -18.58 42.35
CA TYR A 188 45.05 -17.97 41.54
C TYR A 188 45.25 -18.22 40.04
N ALA A 189 44.15 -18.14 39.30
CA ALA A 189 44.12 -18.09 37.84
C ALA A 189 43.23 -16.93 37.38
N ASP A 190 43.65 -16.28 36.30
CA ASP A 190 42.93 -15.15 35.72
C ASP A 190 42.24 -15.57 34.42
N ILE A 191 40.96 -15.25 34.31
CA ILE A 191 40.17 -15.39 33.08
C ILE A 191 39.91 -13.98 32.55
N LEU A 192 40.42 -13.71 31.35
CA LEU A 192 40.20 -12.44 30.65
C LEU A 192 38.90 -12.49 29.84
N PRO A 193 38.19 -11.36 29.69
CA PRO A 193 37.11 -11.24 28.73
C PRO A 193 37.58 -11.65 27.32
N PRO A 194 36.75 -12.36 26.55
CA PRO A 194 37.06 -12.73 25.17
C PRO A 194 37.10 -11.49 24.26
N ASP A 195 37.70 -11.63 23.08
CA ASP A 195 37.90 -10.52 22.15
C ASP A 195 36.62 -9.72 21.88
N GLY A 196 36.69 -8.42 22.15
CA GLY A 196 35.58 -7.49 22.00
C GLY A 196 34.52 -7.54 23.09
N PHE A 197 34.73 -8.28 24.19
CA PHE A 197 33.91 -8.23 25.40
C PHE A 197 34.65 -7.49 26.52
N VAL A 198 33.87 -6.89 27.42
CA VAL A 198 34.35 -6.30 28.68
C VAL A 198 33.66 -6.96 29.86
N MET A 199 34.15 -6.72 31.09
CA MET A 199 33.53 -7.28 32.30
C MET A 199 32.05 -6.90 32.48
N ALA A 200 31.59 -5.77 31.92
CA ALA A 200 30.16 -5.39 31.89
C ALA A 200 29.28 -6.35 31.04
N ASN A 201 29.89 -7.12 30.14
CA ASN A 201 29.20 -8.12 29.34
C ASN A 201 29.07 -9.48 30.04
N LEU A 202 29.73 -9.69 31.19
CA LEU A 202 29.61 -10.94 31.94
C LEU A 202 28.20 -11.06 32.53
N LYS A 203 27.51 -12.17 32.25
CA LYS A 203 26.16 -12.46 32.77
C LYS A 203 26.15 -13.53 33.84
N ALA A 204 27.01 -14.52 33.71
CA ALA A 204 27.18 -15.57 34.71
C ALA A 204 28.60 -16.11 34.66
N PHE A 205 29.11 -16.54 35.81
CA PHE A 205 30.39 -17.20 35.94
C PHE A 205 30.31 -18.28 37.01
N MET A 206 30.88 -19.45 36.74
CA MET A 206 31.02 -20.53 37.71
C MET A 206 32.39 -21.18 37.57
N PRO A 207 33.24 -21.14 38.62
CA PRO A 207 34.43 -21.96 38.70
C PRO A 207 34.14 -23.31 39.35
N SER A 208 34.97 -24.31 39.06
CA SER A 208 35.00 -25.56 39.80
C SER A 208 36.42 -26.12 39.88
N ILE A 209 36.65 -27.00 40.86
CA ILE A 209 37.94 -27.66 41.05
C ILE A 209 38.13 -28.71 39.96
N ALA A 210 39.19 -28.60 39.16
CA ALA A 210 39.55 -29.60 38.16
C ALA A 210 40.57 -30.61 38.70
N LYS A 211 41.56 -30.15 39.47
CA LYS A 211 42.54 -30.99 40.17
C LYS A 211 43.02 -30.28 41.42
N ILE A 212 43.14 -31.02 42.50
CA ILE A 212 43.74 -30.58 43.76
C ILE A 212 44.51 -31.75 44.37
N ALA A 213 45.63 -31.47 45.03
CA ALA A 213 46.48 -32.50 45.64
C ALA A 213 46.84 -32.09 47.06
N PHE A 214 46.60 -33.00 48.00
CA PHE A 214 46.95 -32.86 49.41
C PHE A 214 48.32 -33.49 49.69
N ALA A 215 49.02 -32.95 50.68
CA ALA A 215 50.33 -33.39 51.13
C ALA A 215 50.21 -34.11 52.47
N GLY A 216 49.79 -35.38 52.46
CA GLY A 216 49.67 -36.17 53.68
C GLY A 216 48.32 -36.87 53.77
N ASP A 217 47.95 -37.22 55.00
CA ASP A 217 46.65 -37.82 55.31
C ASP A 217 45.61 -36.72 55.49
N VAL A 218 44.60 -36.72 54.60
CA VAL A 218 43.48 -35.78 54.70
C VAL A 218 42.66 -36.08 55.95
N ASN A 219 42.75 -35.22 56.95
CA ASN A 219 42.15 -35.40 58.27
C ASN A 219 41.21 -34.23 58.62
N VAL A 220 40.83 -34.08 59.90
CA VAL A 220 39.78 -33.14 60.33
C VAL A 220 40.20 -31.67 60.27
N ASP A 221 41.50 -31.39 60.17
CA ASP A 221 42.03 -30.02 60.06
C ASP A 221 42.27 -29.57 58.61
N ASP A 222 41.87 -30.38 57.62
CA ASP A 222 42.03 -30.06 56.21
C ASP A 222 40.84 -29.35 55.57
N THR A 223 41.15 -28.30 54.79
CA THR A 223 40.16 -27.49 54.08
C THR A 223 40.53 -27.37 52.61
N MET A 224 39.54 -27.42 51.73
CA MET A 224 39.68 -27.10 50.31
C MET A 224 38.76 -25.94 49.92
N TRP A 225 39.20 -25.10 48.99
CA TRP A 225 38.42 -23.96 48.54
C TRP A 225 38.56 -23.70 47.04
N CYS A 226 37.51 -23.07 46.49
CA CYS A 226 37.48 -22.57 45.12
C CYS A 226 36.54 -21.36 45.07
N HIS A 227 37.10 -20.16 45.06
CA HIS A 227 36.36 -18.91 45.07
C HIS A 227 36.74 -18.03 43.89
N TYR A 228 35.89 -17.09 43.53
CA TYR A 228 36.19 -16.11 42.50
C TYR A 228 35.88 -14.69 42.97
N GLU A 229 36.58 -13.74 42.36
CA GLU A 229 36.38 -12.31 42.50
C GLU A 229 36.24 -11.70 41.10
N LEU A 230 35.27 -10.81 40.94
CA LEU A 230 35.13 -10.02 39.73
C LEU A 230 35.96 -8.75 39.88
N ARG A 231 36.96 -8.58 39.00
CA ARG A 231 37.76 -7.37 38.92
C ARG A 231 37.28 -6.51 37.76
N THR A 232 37.84 -5.31 37.65
CA THR A 232 37.49 -4.37 36.57
C THR A 232 37.83 -4.89 35.19
N ASP A 233 38.88 -5.71 35.08
CA ASP A 233 39.45 -6.17 33.81
C ASP A 233 39.43 -7.70 33.61
N ARG A 234 39.14 -8.48 34.67
CA ARG A 234 39.23 -9.95 34.65
C ARG A 234 38.38 -10.60 35.73
N ILE A 235 38.19 -11.91 35.60
CA ILE A 235 37.71 -12.76 36.70
C ILE A 235 38.93 -13.45 37.28
N ARG A 236 39.13 -13.32 38.60
CA ARG A 236 40.19 -14.05 39.29
C ARG A 236 39.58 -15.17 40.11
N VAL A 237 40.11 -16.37 39.97
CA VAL A 237 39.71 -17.55 40.75
C VAL A 237 40.87 -17.98 41.62
N THR A 238 40.64 -18.16 42.93
CA THR A 238 41.57 -18.83 43.84
C THR A 238 41.09 -20.25 44.10
N CYS A 239 41.98 -21.23 43.97
CA CYS A 239 41.65 -22.64 44.22
C CYS A 239 42.85 -23.37 44.84
N ASN A 240 42.68 -23.85 46.07
CA ASN A 240 43.73 -24.54 46.82
C ASN A 240 43.18 -25.33 48.01
N ASN A 241 44.10 -25.99 48.75
CA ASN A 241 43.83 -26.66 50.01
C ASN A 241 44.87 -26.29 51.09
N SER A 242 44.57 -26.61 52.35
CA SER A 242 45.41 -26.45 53.55
C SER A 242 46.82 -27.01 53.36
N GLU A 243 46.95 -28.15 52.70
CA GLU A 243 48.18 -28.95 52.56
C GLU A 243 48.62 -29.10 51.09
N SER A 244 48.68 -27.99 50.35
CA SER A 244 48.94 -28.03 48.91
C SER A 244 50.27 -28.72 48.54
N ARG A 245 50.19 -29.89 47.88
CA ARG A 245 51.36 -30.65 47.36
C ARG A 245 51.75 -30.25 45.93
N GLU A 246 50.77 -29.87 45.11
CA GLU A 246 50.93 -29.55 43.70
C GLU A 246 50.06 -28.34 43.32
N THR A 247 50.36 -27.69 42.20
CA THR A 247 49.51 -26.60 41.69
C THR A 247 48.12 -27.12 41.33
N SER A 248 47.10 -26.46 41.87
CA SER A 248 45.70 -26.74 41.58
C SER A 248 45.34 -26.40 40.13
N LYS A 249 44.28 -27.03 39.63
CA LYS A 249 43.66 -26.69 38.35
C LYS A 249 42.19 -26.38 38.57
N ILE A 250 41.68 -25.44 37.80
CA ILE A 250 40.26 -25.05 37.81
C ILE A 250 39.62 -25.35 36.46
N ASN A 251 38.34 -25.66 36.46
CA ASN A 251 37.46 -25.55 35.31
C ASN A 251 36.59 -24.30 35.48
N TYR A 252 36.16 -23.70 34.37
CA TYR A 252 35.23 -22.59 34.44
C TYR A 252 34.27 -22.58 33.26
N ILE A 253 33.11 -21.95 33.49
CA ILE A 253 32.22 -21.44 32.45
C ILE A 253 31.94 -19.96 32.72
N ALA A 254 32.07 -19.15 31.67
CA ALA A 254 31.72 -17.73 31.67
C ALA A 254 30.73 -17.49 30.52
N ILE A 255 29.58 -16.89 30.84
CA ILE A 255 28.54 -16.53 29.87
C ILE A 255 28.63 -15.03 29.62
N TRP A 256 28.89 -14.66 28.38
CA TRP A 256 29.05 -13.27 27.97
C TRP A 256 27.92 -12.86 27.01
N LYS A 257 27.38 -11.65 27.21
CA LYS A 257 26.30 -11.09 26.38
C LYS A 257 26.50 -9.59 26.17
N LYS A 258 26.46 -9.17 24.90
CA LYS A 258 26.56 -7.78 24.46
C LYS A 258 25.20 -7.08 24.49
#